data_AF-A0A542M4B4-F1
#
_entry.id   AF-A0A542M4B4-F1
#
_cell.length_a   1.000
_cell.length_b   1.000
_cell.length_c   1.000
_cell.angle_alpha   90.00
_cell.angle_beta   90.00
_cell.angle_gamma   90.00
#
_symmetry.space_group_name_H-M   'P 1'
#
loop_
_entity.id
_entity.type
_entity.pdbx_description
1 polymer ?
#
loop_
_entity_poly.entity_id
_entity_poly.type
_entity_poly.pdbx_seq_one_letter_code
_entity_poly.pdbx_strand_id
1 'polypeptide(L)'
;MTRKKILGSHVKRLLSGVSDHGRRHLNEVETDLVQTNLLLEEAIDKLTGSFMAIHRTVDARQEAIDRLLAGEAPSPEDSARLAAMSGEIAGHVNAAVTSLQFQDMTSQLLDRTLRRVNGLREFLATLSAHGDDIVPESGGEEIVEGLGKVSMALAIQSLELRSMLRKSVEQRHLESGDVELF
;
A
#
# COMPACT_ATOMS: atom_id res chain seq x y z
N MET A 1 15.83 -37.83 -26.83
CA MET A 1 16.73 -36.88 -26.10
C MET A 1 17.51 -37.66 -25.05
N THR A 2 18.78 -37.32 -24.79
CA THR A 2 19.57 -37.95 -23.72
C THR A 2 19.03 -37.56 -22.34
N ARG A 3 18.97 -38.50 -21.37
CA ARG A 3 18.47 -38.30 -19.98
C ARG A 3 18.92 -36.98 -19.33
N LYS A 4 20.21 -36.64 -19.52
CA LYS A 4 20.83 -35.39 -19.04
C LYS A 4 20.19 -34.11 -19.59
N LYS A 5 19.68 -34.12 -20.83
CA LYS A 5 18.99 -32.98 -21.45
C LYS A 5 17.59 -32.76 -20.87
N ILE A 6 16.89 -33.85 -20.49
CA ILE A 6 15.55 -33.78 -19.89
C ILE A 6 15.65 -33.25 -18.46
N LEU A 7 16.57 -33.79 -17.66
CA LEU A 7 16.80 -33.29 -16.30
C LEU A 7 17.18 -31.79 -16.31
N GLY A 8 18.10 -31.39 -17.19
CA GLY A 8 18.50 -29.99 -17.32
C GLY A 8 17.36 -29.05 -17.71
N SER A 9 16.41 -29.49 -18.55
CA SER A 9 15.26 -28.65 -18.93
C SER A 9 14.26 -28.50 -17.78
N HIS A 10 14.02 -29.55 -16.99
CA HIS A 10 13.16 -29.50 -15.81
C HIS A 10 13.74 -28.58 -14.73
N VAL A 11 15.02 -28.71 -14.42
CA VAL A 11 15.72 -27.84 -13.46
C VAL A 11 15.67 -26.38 -13.93
N LYS A 12 16.00 -26.12 -15.20
CA LYS A 12 15.93 -24.76 -15.75
C LYS A 12 14.53 -24.17 -15.62
N ARG A 13 13.48 -24.93 -15.98
CA ARG A 13 12.09 -24.48 -15.89
C ARG A 13 11.69 -24.16 -14.45
N LEU A 14 12.07 -25.00 -13.49
CA LEU A 14 11.78 -24.77 -12.08
C LEU A 14 12.48 -23.49 -11.58
N LEU A 15 13.78 -23.36 -11.79
CA LEU A 15 14.56 -22.20 -11.34
C LEU A 15 14.09 -20.90 -12.00
N SER A 16 13.82 -20.90 -13.30
CA SER A 16 13.26 -19.75 -13.98
C SER A 16 11.86 -19.41 -13.46
N GLY A 17 11.01 -20.41 -13.22
CA GLY A 17 9.67 -20.19 -12.67
C GLY A 17 9.69 -19.56 -11.27
N VAL A 18 10.53 -20.09 -10.37
CA VAL A 18 10.71 -19.56 -9.01
C VAL A 18 11.28 -18.13 -9.07
N SER A 19 12.32 -17.91 -9.88
CA SER A 19 12.94 -16.59 -10.03
C SER A 19 11.97 -15.55 -10.60
N ASP A 20 11.22 -15.87 -11.64
CA ASP A 20 10.27 -14.94 -12.26
C ASP A 20 9.08 -14.65 -11.36
N HIS A 21 8.61 -15.65 -10.61
CA HIS A 21 7.51 -15.48 -9.67
C HIS A 21 7.93 -14.64 -8.46
N GLY A 22 9.07 -14.97 -7.84
CA GLY A 22 9.64 -14.22 -6.73
C GLY A 22 9.91 -12.75 -7.10
N ARG A 23 10.60 -12.50 -8.22
CA ARG A 23 10.87 -11.14 -8.69
C ARG A 23 9.59 -10.33 -8.89
N ARG A 24 8.54 -10.93 -9.48
CA ARG A 24 7.28 -10.24 -9.72
C ARG A 24 6.61 -9.81 -8.40
N HIS A 25 6.50 -10.72 -7.44
CA HIS A 25 5.87 -10.40 -6.15
C HIS A 25 6.68 -9.39 -5.35
N LEU A 26 8.00 -9.47 -5.38
CA LEU A 26 8.86 -8.48 -4.74
C LEU A 26 8.70 -7.09 -5.38
N ASN A 27 8.65 -7.00 -6.71
CA ASN A 27 8.41 -5.73 -7.40
C ASN A 27 7.04 -5.14 -7.06
N GLU A 28 6.00 -5.97 -6.94
CA GLU A 28 4.67 -5.52 -6.55
C GLU A 28 4.63 -5.04 -5.09
N VAL A 29 5.29 -5.75 -4.18
CA VAL A 29 5.47 -5.32 -2.78
C VAL A 29 6.22 -3.99 -2.72
N GLU A 30 7.31 -3.84 -3.46
CA GLU A 30 8.07 -2.59 -3.54
C GLU A 30 7.20 -1.44 -4.05
N THR A 31 6.39 -1.68 -5.08
CA THR A 31 5.45 -0.68 -5.61
C THR A 31 4.42 -0.27 -4.55
N ASP A 32 3.80 -1.24 -3.87
CA ASP A 32 2.79 -0.99 -2.84
C ASP A 32 3.40 -0.19 -1.65
N LEU A 33 4.65 -0.50 -1.26
CA LEU A 33 5.38 0.20 -0.20
C LEU A 33 5.79 1.62 -0.60
N VAL A 34 6.28 1.82 -1.82
CA VAL A 34 6.61 3.17 -2.35
C VAL A 34 5.35 4.03 -2.39
N GLN A 35 4.23 3.49 -2.87
CA GLN A 35 2.95 4.19 -2.88
C GLN A 35 2.48 4.54 -1.46
N THR A 36 2.66 3.62 -0.49
CA THR A 36 2.36 3.88 0.92
C THR A 36 3.17 5.06 1.44
N ASN A 37 4.47 5.12 1.14
CA ASN A 37 5.33 6.22 1.57
C ASN A 37 4.89 7.57 0.98
N LEU A 38 4.58 7.61 -0.32
CA LEU A 38 4.11 8.82 -0.99
C LEU A 38 2.78 9.33 -0.40
N LEU A 39 1.84 8.44 -0.11
CA LEU A 39 0.57 8.80 0.53
C LEU A 39 0.77 9.34 1.95
N LEU A 40 1.71 8.78 2.71
CA LEU A 40 2.05 9.26 4.05
C LEU A 40 2.68 10.66 4.00
N GLU A 41 3.62 10.90 3.08
CA GLU A 41 4.24 12.22 2.88
C GLU A 41 3.18 13.27 2.52
N GLU A 42 2.32 12.98 1.54
CA GLU A 42 1.24 13.89 1.13
C GLU A 42 0.28 14.19 2.28
N ALA A 43 -0.07 13.18 3.08
CA ALA A 43 -0.95 13.35 4.23
C ALA A 43 -0.32 14.20 5.33
N ILE A 44 0.96 13.98 5.64
CA ILE A 44 1.70 14.78 6.64
C ILE A 44 1.75 16.24 6.20
N ASP A 45 2.03 16.51 4.93
CA ASP A 45 2.07 17.86 4.39
C ASP A 45 0.70 18.54 4.45
N LYS A 46 -0.38 17.83 4.05
CA LYS A 46 -1.76 18.35 4.12
C LYS A 46 -2.21 18.63 5.55
N LEU A 47 -1.95 17.72 6.48
CA LEU A 47 -2.28 17.88 7.90
C LEU A 47 -1.49 19.03 8.52
N THR A 48 -0.19 19.11 8.24
CA THR A 48 0.67 20.20 8.73
C THR A 48 0.20 21.54 8.18
N GLY A 49 -0.08 21.63 6.88
CA GLY A 49 -0.60 22.84 6.25
C GLY A 49 -1.93 23.30 6.87
N SER A 50 -2.86 22.35 7.09
CA SER A 50 -4.16 22.62 7.70
C SER A 50 -4.02 23.09 9.14
N PHE A 51 -3.17 22.42 9.93
CA PHE A 51 -2.89 22.78 11.31
C PHE A 51 -2.26 24.17 11.43
N MET A 52 -1.25 24.48 10.61
CA MET A 52 -0.60 25.80 10.60
C MET A 52 -1.53 26.91 10.12
N ALA A 53 -2.48 26.60 9.23
CA ALA A 53 -3.50 27.56 8.83
C ALA A 53 -4.49 27.84 9.97
N ILE A 54 -4.99 26.80 10.66
CA ILE A 54 -5.84 26.95 11.84
C ILE A 54 -5.14 27.78 12.91
N HIS A 55 -3.87 27.46 13.22
CA HIS A 55 -3.08 28.20 14.22
C HIS A 55 -3.02 29.69 13.89
N ARG A 56 -2.67 30.04 12.64
CA ARG A 56 -2.62 31.44 12.20
C ARG A 56 -3.97 32.15 12.30
N THR A 57 -5.07 31.48 11.94
CA THR A 57 -6.42 32.06 12.06
C THR A 57 -6.81 32.25 13.54
N VAL A 58 -6.43 31.33 14.42
CA VAL A 58 -6.64 31.43 15.87
C VAL A 58 -5.81 32.58 16.46
N ASP A 59 -4.53 32.71 16.11
CA ASP A 59 -3.68 33.82 16.56
C ASP A 59 -4.25 35.17 16.12
N ALA A 60 -4.60 35.31 14.84
CA ALA A 60 -5.18 36.54 14.30
C ALA A 60 -6.52 36.89 14.96
N ARG A 61 -7.29 35.87 15.36
CA ARG A 61 -8.53 36.06 16.14
C ARG A 61 -8.22 36.53 17.55
N GLN A 62 -7.21 35.94 18.21
CA GLN A 62 -6.80 36.33 19.56
C GLN A 62 -6.29 37.79 19.58
N GLU A 63 -5.44 38.18 18.63
CA GLU A 63 -4.98 39.57 18.48
C GLU A 63 -6.14 40.55 18.29
N ALA A 64 -7.16 40.17 17.50
CA ALA A 64 -8.35 40.99 17.32
C ALA A 64 -9.18 41.10 18.62
N ILE A 65 -9.29 40.03 19.41
CA ILE A 65 -9.94 40.05 20.72
C ILE A 65 -9.17 40.93 21.71
N ASP A 66 -7.85 40.83 21.74
CA ASP A 66 -7.00 41.60 22.66
C ASP A 66 -7.11 43.11 22.40
N ARG A 67 -7.19 43.53 21.12
CA ARG A 67 -7.47 44.92 20.75
C ARG A 67 -8.83 45.41 21.25
N LEU A 68 -9.87 44.57 21.13
CA LEU A 68 -11.20 44.88 21.67
C LEU A 68 -11.18 45.04 23.20
N LEU A 69 -10.46 44.16 23.91
CA LEU A 69 -10.32 44.22 25.36
C LEU A 69 -9.49 45.44 25.82
N ALA A 70 -8.57 45.92 24.99
CA ALA A 70 -7.84 47.18 25.22
C ALA A 70 -8.70 48.44 25.03
N GLY A 71 -9.96 48.31 24.62
CA GLY A 71 -10.89 49.41 24.42
C GLY A 71 -10.85 50.04 23.04
N GLU A 72 -10.18 49.41 22.07
CA GLU A 72 -10.23 49.83 20.67
C GLU A 72 -11.61 49.49 20.08
N ALA A 73 -12.27 50.48 19.46
CA ALA A 73 -13.54 50.23 18.79
C ALA A 73 -13.29 49.41 17.50
N PRO A 74 -13.97 48.26 17.31
CA PRO A 74 -13.78 47.46 16.10
C PRO A 74 -14.20 48.27 14.88
N SER A 75 -13.35 48.27 13.85
CA SER A 75 -13.80 48.73 12.55
C SER A 75 -14.84 47.74 11.97
N PRO A 76 -15.68 48.18 11.02
CA PRO A 76 -16.54 47.27 10.26
C PRO A 76 -15.75 46.15 9.58
N GLU A 77 -14.52 46.44 9.16
CA GLU A 77 -13.60 45.47 8.55
C GLU A 77 -13.14 44.42 9.56
N ASP A 78 -12.74 44.82 10.77
CA ASP A 78 -12.37 43.87 11.85
C ASP A 78 -13.53 42.95 12.22
N SER A 79 -14.75 43.51 12.29
CA SER A 79 -15.96 42.73 12.59
C SER A 79 -16.27 41.72 11.49
N ALA A 80 -16.15 42.12 10.22
CA ALA A 80 -16.32 41.22 9.08
C ALA A 80 -15.24 40.13 9.05
N ARG A 81 -13.98 40.48 9.35
CA ARG A 81 -12.85 39.54 9.41
C ARG A 81 -13.04 38.52 10.51
N LEU A 82 -13.40 38.95 11.73
CA LEU A 82 -13.70 38.07 12.86
C LEU A 82 -14.85 37.10 12.55
N ALA A 83 -15.88 37.56 11.84
CA ALA A 83 -16.98 36.70 11.40
C ALA A 83 -16.52 35.64 10.38
N ALA A 84 -15.63 36.01 9.44
CA ALA A 84 -15.12 35.11 8.41
C ALA A 84 -14.17 34.03 8.96
N MET A 85 -13.37 34.35 9.99
CA MET A 85 -12.38 33.43 10.58
C MET A 85 -12.97 32.10 11.05
N SER A 86 -14.22 32.07 11.51
CA SER A 86 -14.87 30.81 11.92
C SER A 86 -15.12 29.89 10.73
N GLY A 87 -15.45 30.45 9.56
CA GLY A 87 -15.58 29.72 8.31
C GLY A 87 -14.24 29.22 7.78
N GLU A 88 -13.18 30.02 7.91
CA GLU A 88 -11.82 29.62 7.54
C GLU A 88 -11.33 28.43 8.38
N ILE A 89 -11.50 28.50 9.71
CA ILE A 89 -11.15 27.39 10.60
C ILE A 89 -11.94 26.13 10.22
N ALA A 90 -13.25 26.25 9.98
CA ALA A 90 -14.07 25.11 9.54
C ALA A 90 -13.57 24.50 8.22
N GLY A 91 -13.16 25.34 7.26
CA GLY A 91 -12.56 24.90 6.00
C GLY A 91 -11.26 24.12 6.20
N HIS A 92 -10.36 24.62 7.04
CA HIS A 92 -9.09 23.94 7.34
C HIS A 92 -9.29 22.65 8.13
N VAL A 93 -10.23 22.62 9.07
CA VAL A 93 -10.61 21.39 9.80
C VAL A 93 -11.17 20.36 8.83
N ASN A 94 -12.06 20.76 7.91
CA ASN A 94 -12.60 19.85 6.91
C ASN A 94 -11.49 19.27 6.01
N ALA A 95 -10.56 20.12 5.54
CA ALA A 95 -9.41 19.65 4.76
C ALA A 95 -8.54 18.64 5.54
N ALA A 96 -8.29 18.89 6.83
CA ALA A 96 -7.57 17.96 7.69
C ALA A 96 -8.33 16.63 7.85
N VAL A 97 -9.64 16.66 8.11
CA VAL A 97 -10.47 15.46 8.24
C VAL A 97 -10.49 14.66 6.95
N THR A 98 -10.67 15.30 5.79
CA THR A 98 -10.59 14.62 4.49
C THR A 98 -9.22 14.00 4.27
N SER A 99 -8.14 14.68 4.66
CA SER A 99 -6.80 14.13 4.50
C SER A 99 -6.61 12.81 5.25
N LEU A 100 -7.26 12.59 6.41
CA LEU A 100 -7.19 11.35 7.19
C LEU A 100 -7.60 10.08 6.41
N GLN A 101 -8.26 10.21 5.25
CA GLN A 101 -8.52 9.10 4.33
C GLN A 101 -7.25 8.37 3.88
N PHE A 102 -6.06 9.01 3.99
CA PHE A 102 -4.78 8.34 3.76
C PHE A 102 -4.62 7.10 4.64
N GLN A 103 -5.20 7.07 5.84
CA GLN A 103 -5.12 5.94 6.76
C GLN A 103 -5.77 4.70 6.17
N ASP A 104 -6.93 4.85 5.53
CA ASP A 104 -7.62 3.75 4.88
C ASP A 104 -6.82 3.26 3.67
N MET A 105 -6.37 4.18 2.82
CA MET A 105 -5.57 3.82 1.63
C MET A 105 -4.27 3.11 1.99
N THR A 106 -3.54 3.61 3.00
CA THR A 106 -2.29 2.97 3.46
C THR A 106 -2.56 1.62 4.12
N SER A 107 -3.66 1.47 4.88
CA SER A 107 -4.07 0.18 5.44
C SER A 107 -4.36 -0.85 4.35
N GLN A 108 -5.03 -0.45 3.27
CA GLN A 108 -5.30 -1.32 2.12
C GLN A 108 -4.01 -1.77 1.41
N LEU A 109 -3.06 -0.85 1.18
CA LEU A 109 -1.77 -1.18 0.56
C LEU A 109 -0.92 -2.10 1.44
N LEU A 110 -0.94 -1.89 2.76
CA LEU A 110 -0.25 -2.76 3.71
C LEU A 110 -0.88 -4.15 3.77
N ASP A 111 -2.21 -4.28 3.78
CA ASP A 111 -2.89 -5.58 3.71
C ASP A 111 -2.53 -6.31 2.40
N ARG A 112 -2.48 -5.59 1.28
CA ARG A 112 -2.04 -6.15 -0.01
C ARG A 112 -0.60 -6.62 0.04
N THR A 113 0.29 -5.81 0.61
CA THR A 113 1.70 -6.15 0.82
C THR A 113 1.84 -7.42 1.65
N LEU A 114 1.13 -7.51 2.77
CA LEU A 114 1.13 -8.70 3.64
C LEU A 114 0.64 -9.94 2.91
N ARG A 115 -0.43 -9.84 2.13
CA ARG A 115 -0.92 -10.97 1.32
C ARG A 115 0.10 -11.44 0.30
N ARG A 116 0.79 -10.52 -0.39
CA ARG A 116 1.84 -10.87 -1.37
C ARG A 116 3.03 -11.55 -0.69
N VAL A 117 3.49 -11.03 0.44
CA VAL A 117 4.59 -11.61 1.20
C VAL A 117 4.21 -13.00 1.74
N ASN A 118 3.02 -13.15 2.31
CA ASN A 118 2.53 -14.44 2.80
C ASN A 118 2.41 -15.47 1.68
N GLY A 119 1.84 -15.09 0.54
CA GLY A 119 1.74 -16.02 -0.58
C GLY A 119 3.10 -16.35 -1.20
N LEU A 120 4.06 -15.42 -1.25
CA LEU A 120 5.44 -15.74 -1.63
C LEU A 120 6.08 -16.73 -0.66
N ARG A 121 5.84 -16.57 0.66
CA ARG A 121 6.31 -17.50 1.68
C ARG A 121 5.69 -18.89 1.49
N GLU A 122 4.39 -18.97 1.26
CA GLU A 122 3.70 -20.24 0.99
C GLU A 122 4.19 -20.89 -0.31
N PHE A 123 4.43 -20.09 -1.35
CA PHE A 123 5.03 -20.56 -2.61
C PHE A 123 6.41 -21.20 -2.39
N LEU A 124 7.26 -20.56 -1.58
CA LEU A 124 8.58 -21.11 -1.24
C LEU A 124 8.47 -22.33 -0.30
N ALA A 125 7.48 -22.37 0.59
CA ALA A 125 7.22 -23.54 1.43
C ALA A 125 6.81 -24.76 0.60
N THR A 126 5.98 -24.57 -0.44
CA THR A 126 5.61 -25.63 -1.39
C THR A 126 6.84 -26.16 -2.13
N LEU A 127 7.77 -25.29 -2.53
CA LEU A 127 9.03 -25.70 -3.13
C LEU A 127 9.86 -26.56 -2.17
N SER A 128 9.94 -26.19 -0.89
CA SER A 128 10.66 -26.97 0.12
C SER A 128 10.02 -28.34 0.33
N ALA A 129 8.70 -28.38 0.58
CA ALA A 129 7.99 -29.61 0.91
C ALA A 129 8.05 -30.67 -0.20
N HIS A 130 7.93 -30.25 -1.47
CA HIS A 130 8.04 -31.16 -2.61
C HIS A 130 9.50 -31.42 -3.04
N GLY A 131 10.44 -30.61 -2.56
CA GLY A 131 11.88 -30.80 -2.76
C GLY A 131 12.45 -31.89 -1.84
N ASP A 132 11.91 -32.01 -0.62
CA ASP A 132 12.31 -33.03 0.36
C ASP A 132 12.04 -34.47 -0.12
N ASP A 133 11.07 -34.65 -1.02
CA ASP A 133 10.77 -35.95 -1.67
C ASP A 133 11.87 -36.39 -2.65
N ILE A 134 12.77 -35.49 -3.05
CA ILE A 134 13.90 -35.77 -3.95
C ILE A 134 15.15 -36.03 -3.09
N VAL A 135 15.39 -37.29 -2.76
CA VAL A 135 16.56 -37.70 -1.95
C VAL A 135 17.83 -37.84 -2.81
N PRO A 136 19.04 -37.72 -2.21
CA PRO A 136 20.31 -37.82 -2.95
C PRO A 136 20.51 -39.15 -3.70
N GLU A 137 19.83 -40.20 -3.26
CA GLU A 137 19.89 -41.55 -3.83
C GLU A 137 18.88 -41.78 -4.96
N SER A 138 17.99 -40.81 -5.22
CA SER A 138 16.94 -40.93 -6.24
C SER A 138 17.50 -41.15 -7.65
N GLY A 139 16.85 -42.04 -8.40
CA GLY A 139 17.16 -42.27 -9.80
C GLY A 139 16.83 -41.04 -10.66
N GLY A 140 17.52 -40.89 -11.80
CA GLY A 140 17.31 -39.74 -12.69
C GLY A 140 15.87 -39.60 -13.24
N GLU A 141 15.08 -40.68 -13.28
CA GLU A 141 13.65 -40.62 -13.64
C GLU A 141 12.78 -40.15 -12.47
N GLU A 142 13.04 -40.63 -11.25
CA GLU A 142 12.36 -40.18 -10.03
C GLU A 142 12.59 -38.69 -9.78
N ILE A 143 13.82 -38.20 -10.00
CA ILE A 143 14.14 -36.76 -9.91
C ILE A 143 13.34 -35.95 -10.94
N VAL A 144 13.23 -36.42 -12.19
CA VAL A 144 12.48 -35.72 -13.24
C VAL A 144 10.99 -35.67 -12.91
N GLU A 145 10.43 -36.76 -12.38
CA GLU A 145 9.04 -36.83 -11.92
C GLU A 145 8.79 -35.88 -10.75
N GLY A 146 9.66 -35.89 -9.73
CA GLY A 146 9.61 -34.99 -8.58
C GLY A 146 9.65 -33.52 -9.00
N LEU A 147 10.63 -33.12 -9.84
CA LEU A 147 10.71 -31.76 -10.39
C LEU A 147 9.48 -31.37 -11.21
N GLY A 148 8.85 -32.34 -11.87
CA GLY A 148 7.58 -32.16 -12.57
C GLY A 148 6.43 -31.83 -11.60
N LYS A 149 6.31 -32.59 -10.51
CA LYS A 149 5.31 -32.38 -9.45
C LYS A 149 5.49 -31.01 -8.78
N VAL A 150 6.73 -30.67 -8.41
CA VAL A 150 7.09 -29.35 -7.85
C VAL A 150 6.67 -28.23 -8.81
N SER A 151 7.05 -28.33 -10.10
CA SER A 151 6.70 -27.30 -11.09
C SER A 151 5.19 -27.13 -11.25
N MET A 152 4.42 -28.21 -11.18
CA MET A 152 2.97 -28.17 -11.29
C MET A 152 2.32 -27.54 -10.06
N ALA A 153 2.74 -27.93 -8.85
CA ALA A 153 2.25 -27.35 -7.60
C ALA A 153 2.50 -25.83 -7.54
N LEU A 154 3.71 -25.39 -7.93
CA LEU A 154 4.06 -23.98 -7.98
C LEU A 154 3.24 -23.21 -9.04
N ALA A 155 2.92 -23.82 -10.17
CA ALA A 155 2.09 -23.19 -11.20
C ALA A 155 0.65 -22.95 -10.72
N ILE A 156 0.06 -23.91 -9.99
CA ILE A 156 -1.27 -23.80 -9.40
C ILE A 156 -1.29 -22.67 -8.36
N GLN A 157 -0.35 -22.71 -7.42
CA GLN A 157 -0.28 -21.70 -6.35
C GLN A 157 -0.03 -20.29 -6.91
N SER A 158 0.80 -20.17 -7.95
CA SER A 158 0.99 -18.89 -8.65
C SER A 158 -0.30 -18.36 -9.30
N LEU A 159 -1.20 -19.23 -9.76
CA LEU A 159 -2.47 -18.82 -10.37
C LEU A 159 -3.46 -18.35 -9.31
N GLU A 160 -3.53 -19.05 -8.17
CA GLU A 160 -4.36 -18.69 -7.03
C GLU A 160 -3.99 -17.34 -6.45
N LEU A 161 -2.69 -17.12 -6.21
CA LEU A 161 -2.14 -15.83 -5.77
C LEU A 161 -2.56 -14.68 -6.68
N ARG A 162 -2.42 -14.86 -8.00
CA ARG A 162 -2.84 -13.86 -8.99
C ARG A 162 -4.34 -13.58 -8.94
N SER A 163 -5.16 -14.63 -8.79
CA SER A 163 -6.62 -14.51 -8.71
C SER A 163 -7.06 -13.71 -7.48
N MET A 164 -6.45 -13.99 -6.32
CA MET A 164 -6.74 -13.26 -5.09
C MET A 164 -6.33 -11.78 -5.17
N LEU A 165 -5.17 -11.50 -5.77
CA LEU A 165 -4.64 -10.13 -5.86
C LEU A 165 -5.42 -9.23 -6.83
N ARG A 166 -6.03 -9.79 -7.87
CA ARG A 166 -6.85 -9.04 -8.86
C ARG A 166 -8.20 -8.58 -8.31
N LYS A 167 -8.70 -9.21 -7.24
CA LYS A 167 -9.99 -8.85 -6.61
C LYS A 167 -9.89 -7.71 -5.58
N SER A 168 -8.68 -7.29 -5.22
CA SER A 168 -8.43 -6.17 -4.29
C SER A 168 -8.38 -4.86 -5.08
N VAL A 169 -9.33 -3.98 -4.78
CA VAL A 169 -9.80 -2.77 -5.51
C VAL A 169 -8.70 -1.76 -5.87
N GLU A 170 -8.93 -0.99 -6.95
CA GLU A 170 -8.09 0.12 -7.44
C GLU A 170 -8.65 1.48 -6.97
N GLN A 171 -8.15 2.02 -5.85
CA GLN A 171 -8.30 3.45 -5.56
C GLN A 171 -6.91 4.06 -5.49
N ARG A 172 -6.58 4.92 -6.46
CA ARG A 172 -5.19 5.40 -6.69
C ARG A 172 -4.94 6.82 -6.18
N HIS A 173 -5.98 7.59 -5.85
CA HIS A 173 -5.86 8.96 -5.38
C HIS A 173 -6.86 9.27 -4.27
N LEU A 174 -6.45 10.15 -3.34
CA LEU A 174 -7.30 10.70 -2.29
C LEU A 174 -8.54 11.43 -2.85
N GLU A 175 -8.47 11.96 -4.07
CA GLU A 175 -9.58 12.66 -4.74
C GLU A 175 -10.50 11.76 -5.56
N SER A 176 -10.17 10.46 -5.74
CA SER A 176 -10.89 9.59 -6.69
C SER A 176 -11.93 8.68 -6.05
N GLY A 177 -12.47 9.04 -4.89
CA GLY A 177 -13.64 8.37 -4.30
C GLY A 177 -14.66 9.39 -3.85
N ASP A 178 -15.79 9.46 -4.57
CA ASP A 178 -16.99 10.08 -4.03
C ASP A 178 -17.35 9.34 -2.74
N VAL A 179 -17.06 9.98 -1.61
CA VAL A 179 -17.69 9.60 -0.34
C VAL A 179 -19.13 10.10 -0.45
N GLU A 180 -20.05 9.20 -0.78
CA GLU A 180 -21.46 9.41 -0.45
C GLU A 180 -21.52 9.59 1.08
N LEU A 181 -21.68 10.84 1.50
CA LEU A 181 -22.01 11.21 2.87
C LEU A 181 -23.35 10.55 3.21
N PHE A 182 -23.33 9.57 4.11
CA PHE A 182 -24.52 9.11 4.83
C PHE A 182 -24.92 10.12 5.90
#